data_AF-A0A3D4PW32-F1
#
_entry.id   AF-A0A3D4PW32-F1
#
_cell.length_a   1.000
_cell.length_b   1.000
_cell.length_c   1.000
_cell.angle_alpha   90.00
_cell.angle_beta   90.00
_cell.angle_gamma   90.00
#
_symmetry.space_group_name_H-M   'P 1'
#
loop_
_entity.id
_entity.type
_entity.pdbx_description
1 polymer ?
#
loop_
_entity_poly.entity_id
_entity_poly.type
_entity_poly.pdbx_seq_one_letter_code
_entity_poly.pdbx_strand_id
1 'polypeptide(L)'
;MTNMKLIKIAAAALITLSSFAAQAGLMYIDGGTNQAVPANNYFKSALNPQTYNIGGNLKANQTDTMFLSFEFLGKEAGWTNTFTSESNTNLITTGGGSFSYSKAYTLGDLIDFTFAAGANLNPNPNSVANGSNNGGNNIVSFAIALDTTFNGVLYDAILFFDDTGSHKIVNGVKVPDDDNHDDLIIGIKAHVPESSTFVLMLMGLAGLFAARRLKA
;
A
#
# COMPACT_ATOMS: atom_id res chain seq x y z
N MET A 1 -43.03 -7.39 39.37
CA MET A 1 -42.80 -7.39 37.91
C MET A 1 -41.71 -6.37 37.54
N THR A 2 -40.45 -6.61 37.90
CA THR A 2 -39.43 -5.54 37.82
C THR A 2 -38.05 -5.97 37.30
N ASN A 3 -37.80 -7.28 37.13
CA ASN A 3 -36.46 -7.77 36.77
C ASN A 3 -36.21 -7.92 35.26
N MET A 4 -37.25 -7.91 34.42
CA MET A 4 -37.12 -8.14 32.98
C MET A 4 -36.76 -6.89 32.16
N LYS A 5 -36.79 -5.71 32.79
CA LYS A 5 -36.48 -4.42 32.14
C LYS A 5 -34.98 -4.07 32.24
N LEU A 6 -34.29 -4.46 33.31
CA LEU A 6 -32.84 -4.21 33.46
C LEU A 6 -31.98 -4.98 32.44
N ILE A 7 -32.32 -6.25 32.17
CA ILE A 7 -31.53 -7.12 31.25
C ILE A 7 -31.56 -6.60 29.81
N LYS A 8 -32.66 -5.98 29.39
CA LYS A 8 -32.80 -5.42 28.04
C LYS A 8 -31.95 -4.15 27.82
N ILE A 9 -31.67 -3.40 28.88
CA ILE A 9 -30.89 -2.16 28.82
C ILE A 9 -29.38 -2.47 28.83
N ALA A 10 -28.94 -3.48 29.58
CA ALA A 10 -27.54 -3.91 29.61
C ALA A 10 -27.05 -4.49 28.27
N ALA A 11 -27.90 -5.24 27.56
CA ALA A 11 -27.55 -5.81 26.25
C ALA A 11 -27.46 -4.73 25.14
N ALA A 12 -28.28 -3.68 25.22
CA ALA A 12 -28.25 -2.59 24.25
C ALA A 12 -26.99 -1.71 24.42
N ALA A 13 -26.55 -1.47 25.66
CA ALA A 13 -25.36 -0.68 25.96
C ALA A 13 -24.05 -1.37 25.51
N LEU A 14 -24.00 -2.71 25.56
CA LEU A 14 -22.83 -3.49 25.13
C LEU A 14 -22.65 -3.50 23.59
N ILE A 15 -23.75 -3.41 22.84
CA ILE A 15 -23.74 -3.40 21.37
C ILE A 15 -23.39 -2.00 20.81
N THR A 16 -23.69 -0.93 21.54
CA THR A 16 -23.34 0.45 21.10
C THR A 16 -21.88 0.84 21.36
N LEU A 17 -21.12 0.07 22.15
CA LEU A 17 -19.70 0.33 22.42
C LEU A 17 -18.75 -0.32 21.41
N SER A 18 -19.24 -1.22 20.54
CA SER A 18 -18.43 -1.86 19.50
C SER A 18 -18.52 -1.17 18.13
N SER A 19 -19.37 -0.17 17.97
CA SER A 19 -19.54 0.56 16.72
C SER A 19 -18.67 1.81 16.68
N PHE A 20 -17.81 1.90 15.67
CA PHE A 20 -17.02 3.06 15.24
C PHE A 20 -15.65 3.25 15.92
N ALA A 21 -14.80 2.22 15.92
CA ALA A 21 -13.38 2.50 15.70
C ALA A 21 -13.23 2.87 14.20
N ALA A 22 -13.03 4.15 13.90
CA ALA A 22 -12.54 4.55 12.59
C ALA A 22 -11.21 3.81 12.39
N GLN A 23 -11.16 2.88 11.43
CA GLN A 23 -9.92 2.18 11.11
C GLN A 23 -8.98 3.22 10.51
N ALA A 24 -7.99 3.64 11.30
CA ALA A 24 -6.87 4.42 10.78
C ALA A 24 -6.24 3.64 9.62
N GLY A 25 -5.79 4.33 8.58
CA GLY A 25 -5.12 3.68 7.43
C GLY A 25 -4.04 2.71 7.93
N LEU A 26 -3.97 1.52 7.33
CA LEU A 26 -3.11 0.43 7.80
C LEU A 26 -1.62 0.71 7.62
N MET A 27 -1.31 1.74 6.83
CA MET A 27 0.04 2.17 6.50
C MET A 27 0.13 3.69 6.61
N TYR A 28 1.35 4.19 6.79
CA TYR A 28 1.66 5.62 6.76
C TYR A 28 3.04 5.86 6.12
N ILE A 29 3.28 7.09 5.66
CA ILE A 29 4.57 7.52 5.16
C ILE A 29 5.34 8.20 6.30
N ASP A 30 6.58 7.77 6.51
CA ASP A 30 7.52 8.43 7.42
C ASP A 30 8.60 9.16 6.62
N GLY A 31 8.72 10.47 6.85
CA GLY A 31 9.68 11.35 6.17
C GLY A 31 9.25 11.80 4.76
N GLY A 32 10.25 12.17 3.96
CA GLY A 32 10.06 12.65 2.60
C GLY A 32 9.39 14.02 2.47
N THR A 33 8.97 14.34 1.25
CA THR A 33 8.26 15.59 0.94
C THR A 33 7.13 15.31 -0.04
N ASN A 34 5.94 15.81 0.29
CA ASN A 34 4.79 15.76 -0.61
C ASN A 34 4.96 16.81 -1.71
N GLN A 35 4.78 16.38 -2.95
CA GLN A 35 4.83 17.26 -4.11
C GLN A 35 3.77 16.88 -5.13
N ALA A 36 3.44 17.84 -6.00
CA ALA A 36 2.55 17.58 -7.12
C ALA A 36 3.24 16.64 -8.12
N VAL A 37 2.46 15.73 -8.71
CA VAL A 37 2.97 14.87 -9.78
C VAL A 37 3.40 15.74 -10.97
N PRO A 38 4.62 15.58 -11.51
CA PRO A 38 5.15 16.32 -12.64
C PRO A 38 4.25 16.25 -13.87
N ALA A 39 4.21 17.34 -14.66
CA ALA A 39 3.32 17.41 -15.83
C ALA A 39 3.70 16.45 -16.96
N ASN A 40 4.97 16.04 -17.02
CA ASN A 40 5.50 15.04 -17.94
C ASN A 40 5.23 13.60 -17.50
N ASN A 41 4.69 13.34 -16.30
CA ASN A 41 4.38 11.99 -15.87
C ASN A 41 3.21 11.38 -16.68
N TYR A 42 3.44 10.23 -17.33
CA TYR A 42 2.46 9.56 -18.21
C TYR A 42 1.18 9.12 -17.50
N PHE A 43 1.24 8.92 -16.18
CA PHE A 43 0.15 8.41 -15.34
C PHE A 43 -0.45 9.48 -14.43
N LYS A 44 -0.05 10.76 -14.57
CA LYS A 44 -0.61 11.86 -13.78
C LYS A 44 -2.13 11.92 -13.85
N SER A 45 -2.70 11.73 -15.03
CA SER A 45 -4.15 11.78 -15.25
C SER A 45 -4.89 10.58 -14.63
N ALA A 46 -4.18 9.46 -14.42
CA ALA A 46 -4.73 8.27 -13.77
C ALA A 46 -4.83 8.45 -12.25
N LEU A 47 -3.99 9.31 -11.65
CA LEU A 47 -3.89 9.51 -10.21
C LEU A 47 -4.86 10.58 -9.68
N ASN A 48 -5.52 10.29 -8.56
CA ASN A 48 -6.32 11.27 -7.82
C ASN A 48 -6.26 11.04 -6.29
N PRO A 49 -5.73 12.00 -5.49
CA PRO A 49 -5.18 13.29 -5.90
C PRO A 49 -3.83 13.17 -6.64
N GLN A 50 -3.52 14.15 -7.50
CA GLN A 50 -2.26 14.22 -8.28
C GLN A 50 -1.06 14.66 -7.43
N THR A 51 -0.84 13.98 -6.32
CA THR A 51 0.23 14.26 -5.35
C THR A 51 0.84 12.96 -4.86
N TYR A 52 2.16 12.96 -4.69
CA TYR A 52 2.90 11.84 -4.11
C TYR A 52 4.01 12.35 -3.18
N ASN A 53 4.55 11.47 -2.36
CA ASN A 53 5.66 11.74 -1.46
C ASN A 53 6.94 11.15 -2.02
N ILE A 54 7.99 11.98 -2.11
CA ILE A 54 9.33 11.52 -2.49
C ILE A 54 10.24 11.50 -1.27
N GLY A 55 11.02 10.43 -1.16
CA GLY A 55 12.02 10.24 -0.11
C GLY A 55 11.47 9.76 1.23
N GLY A 56 10.15 9.50 1.29
CA GLY A 56 9.51 8.87 2.45
C GLY A 56 9.59 7.35 2.38
N ASN A 57 9.36 6.73 3.53
CA ASN A 57 9.30 5.29 3.68
C ASN A 57 7.89 4.84 4.06
N LEU A 58 7.44 3.73 3.47
CA LEU A 58 6.12 3.16 3.78
C LEU A 58 6.22 2.28 5.03
N LYS A 59 5.44 2.58 6.07
CA LYS A 59 5.45 1.86 7.34
C LYS A 59 4.06 1.35 7.72
N ALA A 60 4.03 0.26 8.47
CA ALA A 60 2.81 -0.27 9.06
C ALA A 60 2.32 0.63 10.19
N ASN A 61 1.03 0.97 10.19
CA ASN A 61 0.40 1.83 11.20
C ASN A 61 -0.29 1.04 12.33
N GLN A 62 0.06 -0.23 12.51
CA GLN A 62 -0.61 -1.12 13.45
C GLN A 62 0.30 -2.27 13.87
N THR A 63 -0.10 -2.94 14.95
CA THR A 63 0.53 -4.19 15.41
C THR A 63 -0.45 -5.35 15.18
N ASP A 64 -0.42 -5.93 13.99
CA ASP A 64 -1.25 -7.08 13.61
C ASP A 64 -0.72 -7.76 12.33
N THR A 65 -1.34 -8.86 11.92
CA THR A 65 -1.13 -9.49 10.62
C THR A 65 -1.87 -8.70 9.54
N MET A 66 -1.11 -8.24 8.54
CA MET A 66 -1.63 -7.60 7.34
C MET A 66 -1.57 -8.56 6.17
N PHE A 67 -2.66 -8.64 5.42
CA PHE A 67 -2.66 -9.19 4.08
C PHE A 67 -2.33 -8.05 3.10
N LEU A 68 -1.25 -8.22 2.33
CA LEU A 68 -0.80 -7.28 1.31
C LEU A 68 -0.94 -7.90 -0.07
N SER A 69 -1.57 -7.17 -0.99
CA SER A 69 -1.64 -7.51 -2.40
C SER A 69 -0.93 -6.44 -3.20
N PHE A 70 -0.01 -6.88 -4.07
CA PHE A 70 0.76 -6.04 -4.97
C PHE A 70 0.34 -6.34 -6.40
N GLU A 71 0.10 -5.30 -7.19
CA GLU A 71 -0.25 -5.46 -8.60
C GLU A 71 0.45 -4.43 -9.49
N PHE A 72 0.84 -4.86 -10.69
CA PHE A 72 1.34 -3.99 -11.74
C PHE A 72 0.22 -3.08 -12.26
N LEU A 73 0.46 -1.77 -12.25
CA LEU A 73 -0.51 -0.77 -12.76
C LEU A 73 -0.11 -0.17 -14.10
N GLY A 74 1.18 -0.12 -14.40
CA GLY A 74 1.67 0.48 -15.63
C GLY A 74 3.19 0.66 -15.64
N LYS A 75 3.69 1.08 -16.79
CA LYS A 75 5.09 1.47 -17.01
C LYS A 75 5.21 2.49 -18.12
N GLU A 76 6.25 3.31 -18.05
CA GLU A 76 6.85 3.98 -19.20
C GLU A 76 8.16 3.31 -19.63
N ALA A 77 8.92 2.76 -18.69
CA ALA A 77 10.29 2.31 -18.88
C ALA A 77 10.53 1.49 -20.15
N GLY A 78 11.62 1.83 -20.84
CA GLY A 78 12.16 1.04 -21.95
C GLY A 78 12.87 -0.23 -21.51
N TRP A 79 13.30 -0.32 -20.24
CA TRP A 79 14.03 -1.45 -19.68
C TRP A 79 13.13 -2.45 -18.93
N THR A 80 13.71 -3.61 -18.60
CA THR A 80 13.05 -4.59 -17.73
C THR A 80 13.33 -4.27 -16.27
N ASN A 81 12.47 -3.46 -15.65
CA ASN A 81 12.52 -3.18 -14.22
C ASN A 81 11.79 -4.26 -13.42
N THR A 82 12.19 -4.42 -12.18
CA THR A 82 11.65 -5.43 -11.26
C THR A 82 11.24 -4.81 -9.94
N PHE A 83 10.18 -5.35 -9.37
CA PHE A 83 9.71 -5.09 -8.01
C PHE A 83 9.63 -6.40 -7.25
N THR A 84 10.23 -6.46 -6.07
CA THR A 84 10.17 -7.62 -5.17
C THR A 84 9.75 -7.22 -3.77
N SER A 85 9.10 -8.13 -3.04
CA SER A 85 8.68 -7.90 -1.66
C SER A 85 8.64 -9.22 -0.88
N GLU A 86 9.18 -9.24 0.34
CA GLU A 86 9.31 -10.42 1.23
C GLU A 86 10.23 -11.54 0.72
N SER A 87 10.08 -11.95 -0.54
CA SER A 87 10.85 -13.01 -1.19
C SER A 87 11.13 -12.64 -2.63
N ASN A 88 12.28 -13.04 -3.16
CA ASN A 88 12.64 -12.85 -4.58
C ASN A 88 11.69 -13.62 -5.54
N THR A 89 10.90 -14.57 -5.03
CA THR A 89 9.85 -15.25 -5.81
C THR A 89 8.60 -14.39 -6.00
N ASN A 90 8.39 -13.40 -5.13
CA ASN A 90 7.31 -12.43 -5.23
C ASN A 90 7.78 -11.27 -6.10
N LEU A 91 7.69 -11.49 -7.41
CA LEU A 91 8.30 -10.63 -8.42
C LEU A 91 7.22 -10.05 -9.33
N ILE A 92 7.26 -8.73 -9.52
CA ILE A 92 6.58 -8.04 -10.61
C ILE A 92 7.66 -7.48 -11.53
N THR A 93 7.42 -7.50 -12.83
CA THR A 93 8.31 -6.88 -13.82
C THR A 93 7.56 -5.85 -14.64
N THR A 94 8.28 -5.11 -15.48
CA THR A 94 7.65 -4.29 -16.52
C THR A 94 6.84 -5.10 -17.55
N GLY A 95 6.93 -6.44 -17.55
CA GLY A 95 6.02 -7.32 -18.29
C GLY A 95 4.66 -7.54 -17.61
N GLY A 96 4.46 -6.99 -16.42
CA GLY A 96 3.28 -7.22 -15.58
C GLY A 96 3.53 -8.19 -14.42
N GLY A 97 2.46 -8.46 -13.67
CA GLY A 97 2.45 -9.39 -12.55
C GLY A 97 1.60 -8.92 -11.38
N SER A 98 1.31 -9.85 -10.48
CA SER A 98 0.73 -9.57 -9.17
C SER A 98 1.05 -10.71 -8.21
N PHE A 99 1.05 -10.41 -6.92
CA PHE A 99 1.17 -11.42 -5.86
C PHE A 99 0.57 -10.89 -4.56
N SER A 100 0.37 -11.78 -3.61
CA SER A 100 -0.08 -11.39 -2.27
C SER A 100 0.54 -12.29 -1.20
N TYR A 101 0.66 -11.75 0.01
CA TYR A 101 1.12 -12.51 1.17
C TYR A 101 0.55 -11.91 2.46
N SER A 102 0.60 -12.67 3.54
CA SER A 102 0.29 -12.20 4.89
C SER A 102 1.57 -12.11 5.72
N LYS A 103 1.74 -11.00 6.45
CA LYS A 103 2.89 -10.80 7.34
C LYS A 103 2.45 -10.09 8.62
N ALA A 104 3.04 -10.51 9.74
CA ALA A 104 2.86 -9.83 11.01
C ALA A 104 3.75 -8.57 11.05
N TYR A 105 3.15 -7.44 11.39
CA TYR A 105 3.83 -6.17 11.57
C TYR A 105 3.67 -5.69 13.01
N THR A 106 4.66 -4.94 13.47
CA THR A 106 4.58 -4.06 14.63
C THR A 106 4.44 -2.61 14.17
N LEU A 107 3.91 -1.75 15.04
CA LEU A 107 3.70 -0.34 14.71
C LEU A 107 5.04 0.32 14.31
N GLY A 108 5.10 0.86 13.10
CA GLY A 108 6.29 1.53 12.56
C GLY A 108 7.27 0.62 11.82
N ASP A 109 6.97 -0.68 11.67
CA ASP A 109 7.76 -1.57 10.82
C ASP A 109 7.69 -1.13 9.35
N LEU A 110 8.80 -1.25 8.63
CA LEU A 110 8.85 -1.00 7.19
C LEU A 110 8.09 -2.09 6.43
N ILE A 111 7.28 -1.67 5.46
CA ILE A 111 6.74 -2.59 4.46
C ILE A 111 7.88 -2.98 3.52
N ASP A 112 8.33 -4.24 3.55
CA ASP A 112 9.52 -4.65 2.82
C ASP A 112 9.27 -4.71 1.32
N PHE A 113 9.97 -3.89 0.53
CA PHE A 113 9.99 -3.99 -0.92
C PHE A 113 11.27 -3.39 -1.50
N THR A 114 11.61 -3.82 -2.72
CA THR A 114 12.75 -3.33 -3.48
C THR A 114 12.39 -3.19 -4.95
N PHE A 115 12.78 -2.06 -5.55
CA PHE A 115 12.81 -1.87 -6.98
C PHE A 115 14.23 -2.08 -7.50
N ALA A 116 14.36 -2.59 -8.73
CA ALA A 116 15.63 -2.61 -9.43
C ALA A 116 15.45 -2.25 -10.92
N ALA A 117 16.33 -1.39 -11.41
CA ALA A 117 16.42 -0.97 -12.79
C ALA A 117 17.19 -2.00 -13.63
N GLY A 118 16.65 -2.34 -14.79
CA GLY A 118 17.33 -3.17 -15.79
C GLY A 118 17.84 -4.51 -15.26
N ALA A 119 16.94 -5.45 -14.97
CA ALA A 119 17.25 -6.79 -14.44
C ALA A 119 18.30 -7.61 -15.24
N ASN A 120 18.63 -7.20 -16.47
CA ASN A 120 19.65 -7.81 -17.31
C ASN A 120 21.03 -7.10 -17.22
N LEU A 121 21.15 -6.03 -16.44
CA LEU A 121 22.38 -5.25 -16.22
C LEU A 121 23.17 -5.84 -15.04
N ASN A 122 23.73 -7.03 -15.25
CA ASN A 122 24.71 -7.65 -14.35
C ASN A 122 26.10 -6.99 -14.59
N PRO A 123 26.94 -6.69 -13.57
CA PRO A 123 26.93 -7.26 -12.22
C PRO A 123 26.10 -6.55 -11.15
N ASN A 124 25.62 -5.32 -11.36
CA ASN A 124 24.94 -4.54 -10.32
C ASN A 124 23.78 -3.72 -10.92
N PRO A 125 22.55 -4.25 -10.98
CA PRO A 125 21.39 -3.43 -11.29
C PRO A 125 21.24 -2.36 -10.20
N ASN A 126 20.96 -1.12 -10.59
CA ASN A 126 20.67 -0.06 -9.63
C ASN A 126 19.37 -0.43 -8.91
N SER A 127 19.39 -0.50 -7.59
CA SER A 127 18.22 -0.87 -6.80
C SER A 127 17.97 0.09 -5.63
N VAL A 128 16.71 0.19 -5.24
CA VAL A 128 16.26 1.01 -4.12
C VAL A 128 15.23 0.22 -3.31
N ALA A 129 15.52 0.04 -2.03
CA ALA A 129 14.63 -0.61 -1.08
C ALA A 129 13.89 0.42 -0.22
N ASN A 130 12.71 0.05 0.28
CA ASN A 130 12.04 0.83 1.31
C ASN A 130 12.94 0.96 2.55
N GLY A 131 13.07 2.16 3.10
CA GLY A 131 14.06 2.49 4.14
C GLY A 131 15.38 3.06 3.59
N SER A 132 15.64 2.98 2.28
CA SER A 132 16.85 3.51 1.63
C SER A 132 16.55 4.59 0.57
N ASN A 133 15.33 5.12 0.57
CA ASN A 133 14.86 6.12 -0.37
C ASN A 133 15.35 7.54 0.00
N ASN A 134 16.66 7.77 0.08
CA ASN A 134 17.22 9.00 0.62
C ASN A 134 17.08 10.20 -0.35
N GLY A 135 15.92 10.87 -0.31
CA GLY A 135 15.74 12.24 -0.80
C GLY A 135 15.64 12.43 -2.33
N GLY A 136 15.35 11.37 -3.09
CA GLY A 136 15.07 11.48 -4.54
C GLY A 136 16.26 11.87 -5.43
N ASN A 137 17.49 11.91 -4.92
CA ASN A 137 18.70 12.26 -5.68
C ASN A 137 19.61 11.05 -5.94
N ASN A 138 19.01 9.86 -6.02
CA ASN A 138 19.71 8.61 -6.31
C ASN A 138 19.50 8.23 -7.78
N ILE A 139 20.36 7.34 -8.29
CA ILE A 139 20.25 6.75 -9.65
C ILE A 139 18.94 5.97 -9.85
N VAL A 140 18.28 5.63 -8.76
CA VAL A 140 16.98 4.99 -8.71
C VAL A 140 16.26 5.50 -7.48
N SER A 141 14.98 5.85 -7.61
CA SER A 141 14.15 6.29 -6.50
C SER A 141 12.72 5.84 -6.67
N PHE A 142 11.92 6.01 -5.61
CA PHE A 142 10.50 5.81 -5.72
C PHE A 142 9.72 6.92 -4.99
N ALA A 143 8.49 7.14 -5.43
CA ALA A 143 7.52 7.98 -4.76
C ALA A 143 6.33 7.14 -4.26
N ILE A 144 5.67 7.61 -3.20
CA ILE A 144 4.52 6.93 -2.59
C ILE A 144 3.32 7.86 -2.60
N ALA A 145 2.17 7.39 -3.08
CA ALA A 145 0.88 8.01 -2.83
C ALA A 145 0.04 7.11 -1.92
N LEU A 146 -0.45 7.63 -0.79
CA LEU A 146 -1.33 6.90 0.14
C LEU A 146 -2.79 7.18 -0.15
N ASP A 147 -3.65 6.20 0.17
CA ASP A 147 -5.11 6.33 0.17
C ASP A 147 -5.64 7.03 -1.09
N THR A 148 -5.15 6.59 -2.24
CA THR A 148 -5.31 7.29 -3.52
C THR A 148 -6.00 6.40 -4.55
N THR A 149 -6.50 7.04 -5.61
CA THR A 149 -7.17 6.37 -6.70
C THR A 149 -6.30 6.35 -7.95
N PHE A 150 -6.23 5.20 -8.62
CA PHE A 150 -5.60 5.04 -9.93
C PHE A 150 -6.60 4.49 -10.94
N ASN A 151 -6.87 5.23 -12.01
CA ASN A 151 -7.90 4.90 -13.00
C ASN A 151 -9.28 4.58 -12.39
N GLY A 152 -9.64 5.28 -11.31
CA GLY A 152 -10.91 5.06 -10.61
C GLY A 152 -10.92 3.92 -9.58
N VAL A 153 -9.81 3.19 -9.41
CA VAL A 153 -9.67 2.11 -8.42
C VAL A 153 -8.90 2.62 -7.20
N LEU A 154 -9.43 2.39 -6.01
CA LEU A 154 -8.81 2.77 -4.73
C LEU A 154 -7.67 1.80 -4.36
N TYR A 155 -6.57 2.37 -3.86
CA TYR A 155 -5.40 1.68 -3.34
C TYR A 155 -5.00 2.28 -1.99
N ASP A 156 -4.54 1.44 -1.07
CA ASP A 156 -4.00 1.89 0.22
C ASP A 156 -2.64 2.59 0.02
N ALA A 157 -1.85 2.12 -0.94
CA ALA A 157 -0.65 2.81 -1.40
C ALA A 157 -0.39 2.54 -2.89
N ILE A 158 0.22 3.50 -3.57
CA ILE A 158 0.76 3.34 -4.92
C ILE A 158 2.22 3.76 -4.89
N LEU A 159 3.07 2.87 -5.42
CA LEU A 159 4.49 3.09 -5.56
C LEU A 159 4.80 3.45 -7.01
N PHE A 160 5.60 4.49 -7.17
CA PHE A 160 6.00 5.08 -8.45
C PHE A 160 7.51 4.98 -8.54
N PHE A 161 8.03 4.10 -9.37
CA PHE A 161 9.47 3.90 -9.52
C PHE A 161 10.04 4.81 -10.60
N ASP A 162 11.28 5.22 -10.38
CA ASP A 162 12.11 5.98 -11.29
C ASP A 162 13.44 5.23 -11.48
N ASP A 163 13.74 4.84 -12.71
CA ASP A 163 14.91 4.02 -13.06
C ASP A 163 16.13 4.86 -13.52
N THR A 164 15.97 6.18 -13.40
CA THR A 164 16.77 7.25 -13.99
C THR A 164 18.27 7.15 -13.71
N GLY A 165 18.93 6.44 -14.62
CA GLY A 165 20.36 6.23 -14.65
C GLY A 165 21.15 7.54 -14.72
N SER A 166 21.52 8.16 -13.59
CA SER A 166 22.60 9.16 -13.49
C SER A 166 22.65 10.18 -14.64
N HIS A 167 21.52 10.80 -14.99
CA HIS A 167 21.43 11.84 -16.02
C HIS A 167 21.69 11.34 -17.46
N LYS A 168 20.88 11.83 -18.39
CA LYS A 168 21.06 11.56 -19.81
C LYS A 168 22.12 12.47 -20.41
N ILE A 169 23.15 11.92 -21.07
CA ILE A 169 24.07 12.75 -21.86
C ILE A 169 23.45 13.00 -23.24
N VAL A 170 23.03 14.24 -23.51
CA VAL A 170 22.57 14.67 -24.83
C VAL A 170 23.61 15.66 -25.38
N ASN A 171 24.21 15.36 -26.52
CA ASN A 171 25.23 16.19 -27.16
C ASN A 171 26.43 16.53 -26.25
N GLY A 172 26.84 15.58 -25.40
CA GLY A 172 27.95 15.79 -24.44
C GLY A 172 27.57 16.65 -23.22
N VAL A 173 26.31 17.04 -23.09
CA VAL A 173 25.78 17.78 -21.93
C VAL A 173 24.97 16.82 -21.08
N LYS A 174 25.24 16.85 -19.77
CA LYS A 174 24.47 16.13 -18.75
C LYS A 174 23.10 16.81 -18.62
N VAL A 175 22.06 16.21 -19.20
CA VAL A 175 20.68 16.66 -19.08
C VAL A 175 20.07 15.92 -17.90
N PRO A 176 19.40 16.62 -16.96
CA PRO A 176 18.61 15.96 -15.92
C PRO A 176 17.69 14.93 -16.57
N ASP A 177 17.59 13.76 -15.95
CA ASP A 177 16.57 12.80 -16.36
C ASP A 177 15.17 13.36 -16.10
N ASP A 178 14.14 12.76 -16.68
CA ASP A 178 12.77 13.29 -16.60
C ASP A 178 12.12 13.18 -15.21
N ASP A 179 12.74 12.48 -14.25
CA ASP A 179 12.45 12.42 -12.80
C ASP A 179 10.94 12.46 -12.50
N ASN A 180 10.17 11.82 -13.37
CA ASN A 180 8.73 11.82 -13.38
C ASN A 180 8.20 10.64 -12.58
N HIS A 181 9.02 9.63 -12.26
CA HIS A 181 8.63 8.47 -11.45
C HIS A 181 7.44 7.70 -12.07
N ASP A 182 7.54 7.33 -13.35
CA ASP A 182 6.54 6.55 -14.10
C ASP A 182 7.11 5.31 -14.78
N ASP A 183 8.37 4.97 -14.52
CA ASP A 183 9.05 3.82 -15.11
C ASP A 183 8.41 2.48 -14.74
N LEU A 184 7.91 2.36 -13.51
CA LEU A 184 7.14 1.20 -13.06
C LEU A 184 6.20 1.62 -11.93
N ILE A 185 4.91 1.29 -12.07
CA ILE A 185 3.88 1.62 -11.08
C ILE A 185 3.32 0.36 -10.46
N ILE A 186 3.33 0.31 -9.12
CA ILE A 186 2.84 -0.81 -8.32
C ILE A 186 1.74 -0.33 -7.38
N GLY A 187 0.57 -0.96 -7.46
CA GLY A 187 -0.54 -0.76 -6.54
C GLY A 187 -0.44 -1.70 -5.36
N ILE A 188 -0.75 -1.19 -4.17
CA ILE A 188 -0.80 -1.96 -2.92
C ILE A 188 -2.21 -1.87 -2.34
N LYS A 189 -2.78 -3.03 -2.03
CA LYS A 189 -3.99 -3.15 -1.22
C LYS A 189 -3.67 -3.88 0.07
N ALA A 190 -4.11 -3.33 1.18
CA ALA A 190 -3.89 -3.85 2.51
C ALA A 190 -5.22 -4.12 3.21
N HIS A 191 -5.34 -5.25 3.90
CA HIS A 191 -6.43 -5.47 4.84
C HIS A 191 -5.97 -6.31 6.02
N VAL A 192 -6.65 -6.13 7.14
CA VAL A 192 -6.51 -7.02 8.30
C VAL A 192 -7.57 -8.10 8.17
N PRO A 193 -7.20 -9.39 8.29
CA PRO A 193 -8.20 -10.45 8.33
C PRO A 193 -9.23 -10.16 9.42
N GLU A 194 -10.52 -10.25 9.08
CA GLU A 194 -11.59 -9.96 10.03
C GLU A 194 -11.43 -10.81 11.29
N SER A 195 -11.50 -10.17 12.46
CA SER A 195 -11.41 -10.89 13.72
C SER A 195 -12.52 -11.93 13.79
N SER A 196 -12.17 -13.19 14.05
CA SER A 196 -13.11 -14.30 14.23
C SER A 196 -14.18 -14.00 15.30
N THR A 197 -13.88 -13.07 16.20
CA THR A 197 -14.82 -12.50 17.19
C THR A 197 -16.05 -11.86 16.56
N PHE A 198 -15.91 -11.17 15.41
CA PHE A 198 -17.05 -10.57 14.70
C PHE A 198 -17.99 -11.64 14.16
N VAL A 199 -17.45 -12.69 13.55
CA VAL A 199 -18.22 -13.86 13.09
C VAL A 199 -18.91 -14.55 14.26
N LEU A 200 -18.20 -14.75 15.38
CA LEU A 200 -18.77 -15.34 16.58
C LEU A 200 -19.87 -14.46 17.20
N MET A 201 -19.72 -13.13 17.16
CA MET A 201 -20.75 -12.19 17.60
C MET A 201 -22.00 -12.29 16.72
N LEU A 202 -21.85 -12.33 15.40
CA LEU A 202 -22.97 -12.50 14.45
C LEU A 202 -23.67 -13.85 14.68
N MET A 203 -22.91 -14.93 14.86
CA MET A 203 -23.46 -16.25 15.15
C MET A 203 -24.17 -16.29 16.51
N GLY A 204 -23.62 -15.63 17.53
CA GLY A 204 -24.24 -15.50 18.84
C GLY A 204 -25.57 -14.72 18.79
N LEU A 205 -25.62 -13.62 18.04
CA LEU A 205 -26.83 -12.85 17.79
C LEU A 205 -27.88 -13.68 17.03
N ALA A 206 -27.49 -14.36 15.95
CA ALA A 206 -28.37 -15.23 15.19
C ALA A 206 -28.97 -16.36 16.06
N GLY A 207 -28.13 -17.00 16.88
CA GLY A 207 -28.57 -18.01 17.84
C GLY A 207 -29.56 -17.46 18.87
N LEU A 208 -29.35 -16.24 19.35
CA LEU A 208 -30.26 -15.57 20.28
C LEU A 208 -31.63 -15.25 19.64
N PHE A 209 -31.65 -14.80 18.37
CA PHE A 209 -32.89 -14.56 17.64
C PHE A 209 -33.66 -15.86 17.36
N ALA A 210 -32.96 -16.94 16.97
CA ALA A 210 -33.58 -18.25 16.75
C ALA A 210 -34.18 -18.82 18.04
N ALA A 211 -33.45 -18.78 19.15
CA ALA A 211 -33.94 -19.23 20.45
C ALA A 211 -35.15 -18.44 20.95
N ARG A 212 -35.23 -17.14 20.62
CA ARG A 212 -36.36 -16.29 20.98
C ARG A 212 -37.62 -16.60 20.16
N ARG A 213 -37.44 -17.06 18.91
CA ARG A 213 -38.53 -17.48 18.02
C ARG A 213 -39.10 -18.86 18.40
N LEU A 214 -38.30 -19.72 19.02
CA LEU A 214 -38.72 -21.03 19.54
C LEU A 214 -39.44 -20.96 20.90
N LYS A 215 -39.37 -19.81 21.60
CA LYS A 215 -40.07 -19.55 22.86
C LYS A 215 -41.38 -18.76 22.71
N ALA A 216 -41.68 -18.28 21.50
CA ALA A 216 -42.95 -17.62 21.15
C ALA A 216 -43.88 -18.63 20.49
#